data_AF-A0A382H3X1-F1
#
_entry.id   AF-A0A382H3X1-F1
#
_cell.length_a   1.000
_cell.length_b   1.000
_cell.length_c   1.000
_cell.angle_alpha   90.00
_cell.angle_beta   90.00
_cell.angle_gamma   90.00
#
_symmetry.space_group_name_H-M   'P 1'
#
loop_
_entity.id
_entity.type
_entity.pdbx_description
1 polymer ?
#
loop_
_entity_poly.entity_id
_entity_poly.type
_entity_poly.pdbx_seq_one_letter_code
_entity_poly.pdbx_strand_id
1 'polypeptide(L)'
;YKGNVYYPVYQPAEGANRCNLGKAYICSVDDECGTNNSRELAISGSLPDGDDCYFVRRGILSELVVFGDRLYANVAGPSDTEDTLVTILSGSGDVGSYRDSWREH
;
A
#
# COMPACT_ATOMS: atom_id res chain seq x y z
N TYR A 1 10.94 0.50 -2.36
CA TYR A 1 11.16 -0.79 -3.07
C TYR A 1 10.61 -0.62 -4.47
N LYS A 2 11.35 -1.01 -5.52
CA LYS A 2 10.88 -0.85 -6.91
C LYS A 2 10.43 0.61 -7.26
N GLY A 3 11.19 1.61 -6.83
CA GLY A 3 10.86 3.03 -7.04
C GLY A 3 9.63 3.52 -6.26
N ASN A 4 9.13 2.75 -5.29
CA ASN A 4 7.93 3.11 -4.53
C ASN A 4 8.18 3.14 -3.01
N VAL A 5 7.59 4.14 -2.36
CA VAL A 5 7.37 4.23 -0.92
C VAL A 5 5.98 3.69 -0.58
N TYR A 6 5.91 2.78 0.39
CA TYR A 6 4.66 2.24 0.93
C TYR A 6 4.46 2.73 2.34
N TYR A 7 3.24 3.19 2.66
CA TYR A 7 2.90 3.57 4.02
C TYR A 7 1.44 3.21 4.37
N PRO A 8 1.19 2.75 5.60
CA PRO A 8 -0.16 2.45 6.05
C PRO A 8 -0.89 3.74 6.43
N VAL A 9 -2.19 3.79 6.15
CA VAL A 9 -3.09 4.87 6.59
C VAL A 9 -4.27 4.25 7.33
N TYR A 10 -4.55 4.77 8.53
CA TYR A 10 -5.72 4.36 9.31
C TYR A 10 -6.78 5.47 9.27
N GLN A 11 -7.98 5.12 8.82
CA GLN A 11 -9.15 5.97 8.93
C GLN A 11 -10.00 5.47 10.11
N PRO A 12 -10.18 6.27 11.18
CA PRO A 12 -11.03 5.90 12.30
C PRO A 12 -12.46 5.57 11.88
N ALA A 13 -13.12 4.67 12.63
CA ALA A 13 -14.54 4.42 12.42
C ALA A 13 -15.38 5.67 12.70
N GLU A 14 -16.39 5.89 11.88
CA GLU A 14 -17.35 6.97 12.08
C GLU A 14 -18.25 6.70 13.30
N GLY A 15 -18.78 7.79 13.88
CA GLY A 15 -19.70 7.74 15.01
C GLY A 15 -19.04 7.94 16.38
N ALA A 16 -19.86 7.85 17.44
CA ALA A 16 -19.43 8.14 18.81
C ALA A 16 -18.59 7.01 19.44
N ASN A 17 -18.76 5.76 18.99
CA ASN A 17 -18.04 4.62 19.55
C ASN A 17 -16.63 4.53 18.96
N ARG A 18 -15.65 5.06 19.70
CA ARG A 18 -14.22 5.03 19.33
C ARG A 18 -13.60 3.65 19.28
N CYS A 19 -14.26 2.63 19.82
CA CYS A 19 -13.78 1.24 19.80
C CYS A 19 -14.16 0.50 18.51
N ASN A 20 -15.00 1.09 17.65
CA ASN A 20 -15.32 0.50 16.36
C ASN A 20 -14.07 0.44 15.47
N LEU A 21 -13.89 -0.67 14.76
CA LEU A 21 -12.77 -0.85 13.85
C LEU A 21 -12.90 0.10 12.65
N GLY A 22 -11.92 0.99 12.53
CA GLY A 22 -11.73 1.84 11.36
C GLY A 22 -11.23 1.05 10.15
N LYS A 23 -10.97 1.77 9.06
CA LYS A 23 -10.45 1.20 7.81
C LYS A 23 -8.93 1.34 7.76
N ALA A 24 -8.24 0.29 7.34
CA ALA A 24 -6.83 0.30 7.05
C ALA A 24 -6.60 0.34 5.53
N TYR A 25 -5.69 1.21 5.14
CA TYR A 25 -5.28 1.42 3.76
C TYR A 25 -3.76 1.30 3.63
N ILE A 26 -3.29 0.95 2.43
CA ILE A 26 -1.88 1.09 2.04
C ILE A 26 -1.81 2.03 0.85
N CYS A 27 -1.00 3.07 0.99
CA CYS A 27 -0.69 3.96 -0.12
C CYS A 27 0.66 3.54 -0.73
N SER A 28 0.75 3.60 -2.06
CA SER A 28 1.99 3.48 -2.83
C SER A 28 2.25 4.79 -3.53
N VAL A 29 3.47 5.30 -3.41
CA VAL A 29 3.87 6.55 -4.03
C VAL A 29 5.25 6.39 -4.65
N ASP A 30 5.41 6.90 -5.87
CA ASP A 30 6.68 7.01 -6.57
C ASP A 30 7.71 7.78 -5.72
N ASP A 31 8.90 7.21 -5.54
CA ASP A 31 9.91 7.75 -4.62
C ASP A 31 10.75 8.88 -5.23
N GLU A 32 10.65 9.08 -6.54
CA GLU A 32 11.29 10.15 -7.28
C GLU A 32 10.43 11.42 -7.36
N CYS A 33 9.15 11.28 -7.69
CA CYS A 33 8.26 12.40 -8.03
C CYS A 33 7.03 12.51 -7.12
N GLY A 34 6.79 11.55 -6.23
CA GLY A 34 5.63 11.60 -5.31
C GLY A 34 4.30 11.27 -5.98
N THR A 35 4.31 10.63 -7.16
CA THR A 35 3.09 10.26 -7.89
C THR A 35 2.38 9.09 -7.20
N ASN A 36 1.07 9.19 -7.02
CA ASN A 36 0.28 8.13 -6.38
C ASN A 36 0.08 6.93 -7.32
N ASN A 37 0.69 5.79 -6.96
CA ASN A 37 0.63 4.52 -7.67
C ASN A 37 -0.21 3.47 -6.93
N SER A 38 -1.02 3.87 -5.93
CA SER A 38 -1.76 2.94 -5.07
C SER A 38 -2.74 2.04 -5.83
N ARG A 39 -3.21 2.46 -7.01
CA ARG A 39 -4.04 1.64 -7.91
C ARG A 39 -3.35 0.34 -8.36
N GLU A 40 -2.02 0.33 -8.40
CA GLU A 40 -1.23 -0.82 -8.85
C GLU A 40 -1.16 -1.93 -7.80
N LEU A 41 -1.51 -1.61 -6.55
CA LEU A 41 -1.68 -2.60 -5.49
C LEU A 41 -3.02 -3.36 -5.61
N ALA A 42 -4.00 -2.80 -6.32
CA ALA A 42 -5.30 -3.44 -6.51
C ALA A 42 -5.20 -4.55 -7.56
N ILE A 43 -5.70 -5.74 -7.23
CA ILE A 43 -5.75 -6.88 -8.17
C ILE A 43 -6.58 -6.52 -9.41
N SER A 44 -7.64 -5.72 -9.24
CA SER A 44 -8.47 -5.21 -10.35
C SER A 44 -7.87 -4.01 -11.09
N GLY A 45 -6.77 -3.43 -10.60
CA GLY A 45 -6.18 -2.19 -11.11
C GLY A 45 -7.02 -0.93 -10.85
N SER A 46 -8.08 -1.04 -10.05
CA SER A 46 -9.01 0.05 -9.73
C SER A 46 -9.20 0.17 -8.22
N LEU A 47 -9.10 1.39 -7.69
CA LEU A 47 -9.54 1.71 -6.35
C LEU A 47 -11.05 2.02 -6.36
N PRO A 48 -11.77 1.77 -5.26
CA PRO A 48 -13.14 2.26 -5.12
C PRO A 48 -13.22 3.78 -5.33
N ASP A 49 -14.35 4.27 -5.87
CA ASP A 49 -14.55 5.70 -6.12
C ASP A 49 -14.37 6.53 -4.84
N GLY A 50 -13.44 7.48 -4.89
CA GLY A 50 -13.12 8.38 -3.77
C GLY A 50 -12.01 7.91 -2.83
N ASP A 51 -11.47 6.69 -3.00
CA ASP A 51 -10.30 6.22 -2.26
C ASP A 51 -9.01 6.49 -3.05
N ASP A 52 -8.06 7.21 -2.44
CA ASP A 52 -6.73 7.47 -3.03
C ASP A 52 -5.73 6.33 -2.79
N CYS A 53 -6.03 5.44 -1.84
CA CYS A 53 -5.14 4.37 -1.41
C CYS A 53 -5.85 3.01 -1.42
N TYR A 54 -5.06 1.94 -1.45
CA TYR A 54 -5.60 0.58 -1.50
C TYR A 54 -6.23 0.20 -0.16
N PHE A 55 -7.55 -0.03 -0.16
CA PHE A 55 -8.26 -0.55 1.01
C PHE A 55 -7.87 -2.00 1.27
N VAL A 56 -7.38 -2.27 2.48
CA VAL A 56 -6.93 -3.61 2.87
C VAL A 56 -8.03 -4.35 3.62
N ARG A 57 -8.49 -3.80 4.74
CA ARG A 57 -9.60 -4.30 5.58
C ARG A 57 -9.86 -3.35 6.75
N ARG A 58 -10.82 -3.69 7.62
CA ARG A 58 -10.99 -2.99 8.91
C ARG A 58 -9.98 -3.47 9.94
N GLY A 59 -9.45 -2.53 10.72
CA GLY A 59 -8.40 -2.76 11.71
C GLY A 59 -7.26 -1.76 11.61
N ILE A 60 -6.14 -2.04 12.29
CA ILE A 60 -4.92 -1.22 12.27
C ILE A 60 -3.79 -2.05 11.71
N LEU A 61 -3.15 -1.56 10.64
CA LEU A 61 -1.95 -2.19 10.08
C LEU A 61 -0.74 -1.93 10.98
N SER A 62 0.07 -2.97 11.18
CA SER A 62 1.38 -2.88 11.78
C SER A 62 2.42 -2.35 10.79
N GLU A 63 3.71 -2.53 11.12
CA GLU A 63 4.82 -2.37 10.19
C GLU A 63 4.58 -3.13 8.88
N LEU A 64 4.89 -2.45 7.77
CA LEU A 64 4.92 -3.03 6.44
C LEU A 64 6.31 -3.62 6.20
N VAL A 65 6.38 -4.91 5.94
CA VAL A 65 7.62 -5.61 5.60
C VAL A 65 7.60 -5.98 4.13
N VAL A 66 8.62 -5.56 3.39
CA VAL A 66 8.80 -5.97 2.00
C VAL A 66 9.71 -7.20 1.95
N PHE A 67 9.23 -8.29 1.37
CA PHE A 67 10.05 -9.49 1.16
C PHE A 67 9.71 -10.17 -0.16
N GLY A 68 10.71 -10.29 -1.04
CA GLY A 68 10.46 -10.60 -2.45
C GLY A 68 9.55 -9.55 -3.07
N ASP A 69 8.67 -9.97 -3.99
CA ASP A 69 7.69 -9.11 -4.66
C ASP A 69 6.38 -8.92 -3.88
N ARG A 70 6.45 -9.03 -2.54
CA ARG A 70 5.28 -8.97 -1.67
C ARG A 70 5.48 -8.03 -0.50
N LEU A 71 4.40 -7.32 -0.17
CA LEU A 71 4.21 -6.57 1.06
C LEU A 71 3.49 -7.46 2.07
N TYR A 72 4.01 -7.51 3.28
CA TYR A 72 3.44 -8.20 4.42
C TYR A 72 3.12 -7.21 5.53
N ALA A 73 2.00 -7.40 6.19
CA ALA A 73 1.63 -6.61 7.36
C ALA A 73 0.68 -7.41 8.24
N ASN A 74 0.73 -7.18 9.55
CA ASN A 74 -0.30 -7.67 10.45
C ASN A 74 -1.41 -6.63 10.60
N VAL A 75 -2.64 -7.09 10.82
CA VAL A 75 -3.80 -6.25 11.11
C VAL A 75 -4.33 -6.61 12.49
N ALA A 76 -4.30 -5.63 13.38
CA ALA A 76 -4.97 -5.73 14.68
C ALA A 76 -6.46 -5.37 14.53
N GLY A 77 -7.34 -6.12 15.20
CA GLY A 77 -8.78 -5.86 15.22
C GLY A 77 -9.67 -7.03 14.76
N PRO A 78 -9.34 -7.75 13.68
CA PRO A 78 -10.09 -8.93 13.28
C PRO A 78 -10.16 -9.99 14.39
N SER A 79 -11.28 -10.72 14.47
CA SER A 79 -11.47 -11.79 15.46
C SER A 79 -10.77 -13.09 15.06
N ASP A 80 -10.69 -13.34 13.75
CA ASP A 80 -10.18 -14.58 13.20
C ASP A 80 -8.69 -14.43 12.86
N THR A 81 -7.90 -15.49 13.10
CA THR A 81 -6.44 -15.41 13.02
C THR A 81 -5.97 -15.31 11.58
N GLU A 82 -6.62 -16.02 10.65
CA GLU A 82 -6.38 -15.95 9.21
C GLU A 82 -6.53 -14.53 8.65
N ASP A 83 -7.30 -13.68 9.33
CA ASP A 83 -7.57 -12.31 8.93
C ASP A 83 -6.54 -11.31 9.47
N THR A 84 -5.58 -11.77 10.26
CA THR A 84 -4.55 -10.91 10.85
C THR A 84 -3.35 -10.72 9.94
N LEU A 85 -3.11 -11.58 8.94
CA LEU A 85 -1.97 -11.44 8.03
C LEU A 85 -2.44 -10.94 6.66
N VAL A 86 -1.84 -9.85 6.22
CA VAL A 86 -2.05 -9.28 4.88
C VAL A 86 -0.84 -9.59 4.02
N THR A 87 -1.09 -10.04 2.79
CA THR A 87 -0.07 -10.25 1.77
C THR A 87 -0.55 -9.65 0.45
N ILE A 88 0.16 -8.63 -0.05
CA ILE A 88 -0.16 -7.92 -1.30
C ILE A 88 1.06 -7.98 -2.21
N LEU A 89 0.86 -8.05 -3.53
CA LEU A 89 1.97 -7.89 -4.47
C LEU A 89 2.45 -6.43 -4.41
N SER A 90 3.72 -6.21 -4.10
CA SER A 90 4.33 -4.89 -4.32
C SER A 90 4.34 -4.66 -5.83
N GLY A 91 3.70 -3.59 -6.31
CA GLY A 91 3.46 -3.30 -7.73
C GLY A 91 4.68 -3.43 -8.66
N SER A 92 4.44 -3.28 -9.96
CA SER A 92 5.53 -3.33 -10.96
C SER A 92 6.41 -2.10 -10.79
N GLY A 93 7.71 -2.30 -10.59
CA GLY A 93 8.67 -1.21 -10.47
C GLY A 93 9.14 -0.74 -11.83
N ASP A 94 9.46 0.54 -11.94
CA ASP A 94 10.17 1.04 -13.11
C ASP A 94 11.57 0.43 -13.19
N VAL A 95 11.83 -0.29 -14.28
CA VAL A 95 13.20 -0.63 -14.68
C VAL A 95 13.72 0.61 -15.38
N GLY A 96 14.37 1.50 -14.63
CA GLY A 96 15.03 2.67 -15.20
C GLY A 96 16.01 2.23 -16.28
N SER A 97 15.68 2.47 -17.55
CA SER A 97 16.66 2.37 -18.63
C SER A 97 17.66 3.50 -18.43
N TYR A 98 18.78 3.21 -17.79
CA TYR A 98 19.93 4.12 -17.74
C TYR A 98 20.39 4.32 -19.19
N ARG A 99 19.98 5.43 -19.81
CA ARG A 99 20.56 5.86 -21.08
C ARG A 99 21.90 6.49 -20.73
N ASP A 100 22.95 5.69 -20.85
CA ASP A 100 24.31 6.21 -21.01
C ASP A 100 24.33 7.14 -22.22
N SER A 101 24.23 8.45 -21.97
CA SER A 101 24.73 9.44 -22.91
C SER A 101 25.62 10.41 -22.16
N TRP A 102 26.67 9.86 -21.54
CA TRP A 102 27.85 10.65 -21.21
C TRP A 102 28.55 11.03 -22.52
N ARG A 103 28.25 12.26 -22.97
CA ARG A 103 28.97 13.05 -23.98
C ARG A 103 29.30 12.36 -25.31
N GLU A 104 28.55 12.72 -26.34
CA GLU A 104 29.14 12.94 -27.66
C GLU A 104 28.95 14.41 -28.05
N HIS A 105 30.09 15.06 -28.30
CA HIS A 105 30.35 16.46 -28.70
C HIS A 105 30.47 17.52 -27.59
#